data_AF-A0A3L7SWA3-F1
#
_entry.id   AF-A0A3L7SWA3-F1
#
_cell.length_a   1.000
_cell.length_b   1.000
_cell.length_c   1.000
_cell.angle_alpha   90.00
_cell.angle_beta   90.00
_cell.angle_gamma   90.00
#
_symmetry.space_group_name_H-M   'P 1'
#
loop_
_entity.id
_entity.type
_entity.pdbx_description
1 polymer ?
#
loop_
_entity_poly.entity_id
_entity_poly.type
_entity_poly.pdbx_seq_one_letter_code
_entity_poly.pdbx_strand_id
1 'polypeptide(L)'
;GGGMNFFNSTGGGQLRYPGVTAGPAGNLALGTSIGSTGSYNTSTTGVVFGSAAGNWQYSSENIIGFRFVATAGTTHYGWMRFLMGAAGSSGTSMTRTVVDYGWESDAAVAITAGAGAIPAPGAIALLGLAGLAARRRR
;
A
#
# COMPACT_ATOMS: atom_id res chain seq x y z
N GLY A 1 18.38 -4.97 10.61
CA GLY A 1 17.08 -5.36 10.03
C GLY A 1 16.91 -4.64 8.72
N GLY A 2 16.40 -5.31 7.68
CA GLY A 2 16.38 -4.76 6.34
C GLY A 2 15.30 -3.73 6.10
N GLY A 3 15.69 -2.46 6.01
CA GLY A 3 14.79 -1.37 5.65
C GLY A 3 14.27 -1.48 4.22
N MET A 4 13.01 -1.10 4.00
CA MET A 4 12.47 -0.84 2.67
C MET A 4 12.38 0.67 2.47
N ASN A 5 13.04 1.17 1.43
CA ASN A 5 12.91 2.56 1.01
C ASN A 5 11.88 2.62 -0.13
N PHE A 6 11.13 3.71 -0.14
CA PHE A 6 10.14 3.98 -1.18
C PHE A 6 10.62 5.17 -2.01
N PHE A 7 10.48 5.04 -3.33
CA PHE A 7 10.66 6.17 -4.23
C PHE A 7 9.50 7.15 -4.06
N ASN A 8 9.81 8.44 -4.12
CA ASN A 8 8.82 9.52 -4.17
C ASN A 8 9.06 10.34 -5.44
N SER A 9 8.02 10.49 -6.25
CA SER A 9 8.01 11.50 -7.30
C SER A 9 7.99 12.92 -6.70
N THR A 10 8.28 13.93 -7.50
CA THR A 10 8.00 15.33 -7.12
C THR A 10 6.53 15.48 -6.70
N GLY A 11 6.28 16.07 -5.54
CA GLY A 11 4.95 16.19 -4.94
C GLY A 11 4.40 14.89 -4.30
N GLY A 12 5.11 13.77 -4.45
CA GLY A 12 4.75 12.49 -3.85
C GLY A 12 5.06 12.39 -2.36
N GLY A 13 4.75 11.25 -1.78
CA GLY A 13 5.08 10.94 -0.39
C GLY A 13 4.34 9.72 0.12
N GLN A 14 4.85 9.10 1.18
CA GLN A 14 4.20 7.98 1.85
C GLN A 14 3.51 8.43 3.13
N LEU A 15 2.29 7.98 3.38
CA LEU A 15 1.52 8.35 4.56
C LEU A 15 2.18 7.78 5.83
N ARG A 16 2.36 8.64 6.83
CA ARG A 16 2.78 8.25 8.17
C ARG A 16 1.62 7.60 8.92
N TYR A 17 1.94 6.87 9.98
CA TYR A 17 0.89 6.34 10.86
C TYR A 17 0.00 7.48 11.42
N PRO A 18 -1.33 7.29 11.56
CA PRO A 18 -2.22 8.34 12.06
C PRO A 18 -1.72 8.96 13.38
N GLY A 19 -1.73 10.29 13.44
CA GLY A 19 -1.23 11.06 14.58
C GLY A 19 0.28 11.30 14.59
N VAL A 20 1.04 10.73 13.65
CA VAL A 20 2.49 10.91 13.56
C VAL A 20 2.84 11.95 12.49
N THR A 21 3.70 12.92 12.84
CA THR A 21 4.09 14.03 11.96
C THR A 21 5.51 13.95 11.41
N ALA A 22 6.36 13.08 11.97
CA ALA A 22 7.75 12.89 11.59
C ALA A 22 8.12 11.41 11.49
N GLY A 23 9.25 11.12 10.83
CA GLY A 23 9.69 9.73 10.61
C GLY A 23 9.14 9.10 9.33
N PRO A 24 9.33 7.77 9.18
CA PRO A 24 9.07 7.04 7.94
C PRO A 24 7.59 6.71 7.72
N ALA A 25 7.30 6.05 6.61
CA ALA A 25 5.96 5.55 6.28
C ALA A 25 5.44 4.57 7.34
N GLY A 26 4.17 4.71 7.72
CA GLY A 26 3.53 3.81 8.69
C GLY A 26 2.92 2.58 8.02
N ASN A 27 2.86 1.49 8.77
CA ASN A 27 1.95 0.38 8.47
C ASN A 27 0.53 0.77 8.88
N LEU A 28 -0.39 0.83 7.92
CA LEU A 28 -1.75 1.29 8.11
C LEU A 28 -2.71 0.13 8.37
N ALA A 29 -3.76 0.39 9.16
CA ALA A 29 -4.89 -0.53 9.25
C ALA A 29 -5.78 -0.42 8.00
N LEU A 30 -6.50 -1.48 7.66
CA LEU A 30 -7.58 -1.42 6.68
C LEU A 30 -8.60 -0.35 7.08
N GLY A 31 -9.14 0.37 6.09
CA GLY A 31 -10.08 1.47 6.31
C GLY A 31 -9.44 2.81 6.67
N THR A 32 -8.12 2.87 6.92
CA THR A 32 -7.43 4.14 7.16
C THR A 32 -7.62 5.09 5.97
N SER A 33 -8.09 6.31 6.23
CA SER A 33 -8.26 7.34 5.20
C SER A 33 -6.92 7.91 4.75
N ILE A 34 -6.69 7.95 3.45
CA ILE A 34 -5.49 8.48 2.80
C ILE A 34 -5.96 9.63 1.92
N GLY A 35 -5.59 10.84 2.31
CA GLY A 35 -6.05 12.06 1.64
C GLY A 35 -5.24 13.28 2.04
N SER A 36 -5.76 14.46 1.70
CA SER A 36 -5.06 15.75 1.85
C SER A 36 -4.65 16.12 3.28
N THR A 37 -5.38 15.62 4.28
CA THR A 37 -5.11 15.86 5.71
C THR A 37 -3.99 14.98 6.27
N GLY A 38 -3.51 14.00 5.51
CA GLY A 38 -2.46 13.08 5.92
C GLY A 38 -1.09 13.74 6.09
N SER A 39 -0.27 13.21 6.99
CA SER A 39 1.15 13.58 7.09
C SER A 39 1.99 12.66 6.21
N TYR A 40 2.67 13.22 5.20
CA TYR A 40 3.42 12.44 4.22
C TYR A 40 4.92 12.55 4.42
N ASN A 41 5.59 11.41 4.49
CA ASN A 41 7.03 11.30 4.40
C ASN A 41 7.48 11.48 2.95
N THR A 42 8.28 12.52 2.73
CA THR A 42 8.90 12.82 1.43
C THR A 42 10.36 12.36 1.36
N SER A 43 10.95 11.95 2.49
CA SER A 43 12.33 11.43 2.57
C SER A 43 12.41 9.98 2.09
N THR A 44 13.60 9.55 1.67
CA THR A 44 13.95 8.15 1.38
C THR A 44 14.21 7.31 2.63
N THR A 45 13.83 7.80 3.81
CA THR A 45 13.99 7.07 5.08
C THR A 45 13.24 5.74 5.02
N GLY A 46 13.95 4.65 5.29
CA GLY A 46 13.38 3.32 5.28
C GLY A 46 12.34 3.11 6.36
N VAL A 47 11.39 2.21 6.08
CA VAL A 47 10.38 1.80 7.07
C VAL A 47 11.02 1.16 8.30
N VAL A 48 10.36 1.32 9.44
CA VAL A 48 10.78 0.73 10.72
C VAL A 48 9.96 -0.52 10.98
N PHE A 49 10.65 -1.62 11.24
CA PHE A 49 10.03 -2.87 11.68
C PHE A 49 10.08 -2.99 13.20
N GLY A 50 9.05 -3.56 13.82
CA GLY A 50 9.00 -3.79 15.27
C GLY A 50 7.58 -3.72 15.81
N SER A 51 7.38 -3.80 17.12
CA SER A 51 6.05 -3.94 17.73
C SER A 51 5.31 -2.62 18.03
N ALA A 52 5.93 -1.46 17.83
CA ALA A 52 5.27 -0.17 18.07
C ALA A 52 4.15 0.11 17.06
N ALA A 53 3.18 0.93 17.44
CA ALA A 53 2.09 1.33 16.55
C ALA A 53 2.64 1.99 15.26
N GLY A 54 2.16 1.53 14.11
CA GLY A 54 2.62 1.98 12.80
C GLY A 54 3.93 1.38 12.32
N ASN A 55 4.62 0.56 13.13
CA ASN A 55 5.76 -0.20 12.63
C ASN A 55 5.30 -1.35 11.73
N TRP A 56 6.15 -1.65 10.77
CA TRP A 56 5.99 -2.78 9.87
C TRP A 56 6.31 -4.08 10.59
N GLN A 57 5.65 -5.16 10.18
CA GLN A 57 5.79 -6.48 10.73
C GLN A 57 6.44 -7.42 9.71
N TYR A 58 7.38 -8.23 10.17
CA TYR A 58 7.91 -9.36 9.38
C TYR A 58 6.86 -10.48 9.32
N SER A 59 6.95 -11.33 8.29
CA SER A 59 6.05 -12.49 8.12
C SER A 59 4.55 -12.12 8.16
N SER A 60 4.20 -10.92 7.71
CA SER A 60 2.85 -10.36 7.80
C SER A 60 2.55 -9.44 6.63
N GLU A 61 1.26 -9.23 6.38
CA GLU A 61 0.78 -8.16 5.51
C GLU A 61 0.98 -6.80 6.19
N ASN A 62 1.39 -5.82 5.39
CA ASN A 62 1.57 -4.43 5.79
C ASN A 62 0.98 -3.54 4.71
N ILE A 63 0.29 -2.47 5.09
CA ILE A 63 -0.35 -1.55 4.15
C ILE A 63 0.38 -0.21 4.21
N ILE A 64 0.69 0.34 3.05
CA ILE A 64 1.21 1.69 2.89
C ILE A 64 0.18 2.55 2.17
N GLY A 65 0.02 3.79 2.63
CA GLY A 65 -0.66 4.84 1.89
C GLY A 65 0.35 5.74 1.19
N PHE A 66 0.02 6.28 0.04
CA PHE A 66 0.90 7.20 -0.69
C PHE A 66 0.09 8.28 -1.38
N ARG A 67 0.78 9.36 -1.73
CA ARG A 67 0.30 10.38 -2.66
C ARG A 67 1.29 10.51 -3.81
N PHE A 68 0.78 10.92 -4.96
CA PHE A 68 1.58 11.20 -6.14
C PHE A 68 0.92 12.30 -6.96
N VAL A 69 1.69 12.92 -7.83
CA VAL A 69 1.17 13.88 -8.81
C VAL A 69 1.09 13.16 -10.15
N ALA A 70 -0.11 13.03 -10.70
CA ALA A 70 -0.32 12.43 -12.00
C ALA A 70 0.16 13.37 -13.13
N THR A 71 0.24 12.86 -14.35
CA THR A 71 0.67 13.63 -15.53
C THR A 71 -0.13 14.93 -15.73
N ALA A 72 -1.40 14.94 -15.35
CA ALA A 72 -2.27 16.12 -15.41
C ALA A 72 -1.94 17.20 -14.35
N GLY A 73 -0.93 17.00 -13.50
CA GLY A 73 -0.56 17.94 -12.43
C GLY A 73 -1.43 17.85 -11.18
N THR A 74 -2.41 16.95 -11.16
CA THR A 74 -3.31 16.75 -10.04
C THR A 74 -2.73 15.77 -9.02
N THR A 75 -2.99 16.02 -7.73
CA THR A 75 -2.62 15.09 -6.66
C THR A 75 -3.62 13.95 -6.58
N HIS A 76 -3.10 12.73 -6.51
CA HIS A 76 -3.83 11.51 -6.26
C HIS A 76 -3.26 10.80 -5.03
N TYR A 77 -4.07 9.95 -4.44
CA TYR A 77 -3.81 9.14 -3.28
C TYR A 77 -3.94 7.67 -3.66
N GLY A 78 -3.39 6.80 -2.84
CA GLY A 78 -3.42 5.38 -3.12
C GLY A 78 -2.88 4.58 -1.98
N TRP A 79 -3.04 3.28 -2.08
CA TRP A 79 -2.54 2.33 -1.12
C TRP A 79 -2.00 1.08 -1.81
N MET A 80 -1.05 0.44 -1.14
CA MET A 80 -0.49 -0.85 -1.56
C MET A 80 -0.37 -1.74 -0.33
N ARG A 81 -0.56 -3.05 -0.52
CA ARG A 81 -0.29 -4.06 0.50
C ARG A 81 0.89 -4.91 0.12
N PHE A 82 1.77 -5.10 1.09
CA PHE A 82 2.94 -5.94 0.97
C PHE A 82 2.84 -7.10 1.95
N LEU A 83 3.02 -8.31 1.45
CA LEU A 83 3.36 -9.46 2.28
C LEU A 83 4.89 -9.46 2.45
N MET A 84 5.31 -9.24 3.68
CA MET A 84 6.72 -9.20 4.05
C MET A 84 7.17 -10.59 4.48
N GLY A 85 8.28 -11.07 3.93
CA GLY A 85 8.91 -12.31 4.37
C GLY A 85 9.46 -12.23 5.80
N ALA A 86 10.00 -13.35 6.27
CA ALA A 86 10.72 -13.39 7.53
C ALA A 86 11.95 -12.46 7.50
N ALA A 87 12.39 -12.02 8.68
CA ALA A 87 13.62 -11.26 8.79
C ALA A 87 14.80 -12.13 8.30
N GLY A 88 15.44 -11.71 7.21
CA GLY A 88 16.63 -12.38 6.69
C GLY A 88 17.81 -12.27 7.66
N SER A 89 18.68 -13.30 7.69
CA SER A 89 19.93 -13.28 8.47
C SER A 89 20.90 -12.19 8.02
N SER A 90 20.83 -11.76 6.77
CA SER A 90 21.43 -10.51 6.28
C SER A 90 20.30 -9.50 6.02
N GLY A 91 20.48 -8.27 6.49
CA GLY A 91 19.48 -7.19 6.42
C GLY A 91 19.05 -6.75 5.01
N THR A 92 19.27 -7.54 3.97
CA THR A 92 18.85 -7.27 2.59
C THR A 92 18.13 -8.45 1.94
N SER A 93 18.16 -9.64 2.55
CA SER A 93 17.53 -10.85 2.00
C SER A 93 16.17 -11.08 2.63
N MET A 94 15.18 -10.27 2.23
CA MET A 94 13.77 -10.49 2.60
C MET A 94 12.91 -10.39 1.35
N THR A 95 12.11 -11.42 1.11
CA THR A 95 11.10 -11.42 0.06
C THR A 95 10.03 -10.37 0.36
N ARG A 96 9.68 -9.57 -0.65
CA ARG A 96 8.65 -8.53 -0.58
C ARG A 96 7.67 -8.78 -1.70
N THR A 97 6.45 -9.18 -1.37
CA THR A 97 5.44 -9.49 -2.36
C THR A 97 4.36 -8.41 -2.33
N VAL A 98 4.09 -7.77 -3.46
CA VAL A 98 2.90 -6.92 -3.60
C VAL A 98 1.68 -7.84 -3.69
N VAL A 99 0.73 -7.67 -2.78
CA VAL A 99 -0.49 -8.48 -2.70
C VAL A 99 -1.60 -7.85 -3.54
N ASP A 100 -1.92 -6.60 -3.23
CA ASP A 100 -2.93 -5.80 -3.91
C ASP A 100 -2.61 -4.30 -3.77
N TYR A 101 -3.29 -3.50 -4.56
CA TYR A 101 -3.16 -2.05 -4.58
C TYR A 101 -4.40 -1.38 -5.14
N GLY A 102 -4.56 -0.10 -4.87
CA GLY A 102 -5.64 0.72 -5.38
C GLY A 102 -5.32 2.20 -5.26
N TRP A 103 -5.95 3.02 -6.10
CA TRP A 103 -5.90 4.47 -6.06
C TRP A 103 -7.26 5.02 -6.50
N GLU A 104 -7.62 6.24 -6.11
CA GLU A 104 -8.86 6.84 -6.55
C GLU A 104 -8.76 7.39 -7.98
N SER A 105 -9.89 7.38 -8.70
CA SER A 105 -9.95 7.94 -10.06
C SER A 105 -10.12 9.45 -10.07
N ASP A 106 -10.76 10.01 -9.05
CA ASP A 106 -11.04 11.44 -8.93
C ASP A 106 -9.92 12.13 -8.14
N ALA A 107 -9.25 13.08 -8.79
CA ALA A 107 -8.17 13.82 -8.18
C ALA A 107 -8.57 14.48 -6.84
N ALA A 108 -7.63 14.52 -5.91
CA ALA A 108 -7.76 15.12 -4.59
C ALA A 108 -8.86 14.52 -3.69
N VAL A 109 -9.46 13.38 -4.06
CA VAL A 109 -10.43 12.65 -3.23
C VAL A 109 -9.72 11.62 -2.37
N ALA A 110 -10.09 11.53 -1.09
CA ALA A 110 -9.49 10.55 -0.19
C ALA A 110 -9.91 9.12 -0.55
N ILE A 111 -8.99 8.17 -0.42
CA ILE A 111 -9.24 6.73 -0.54
C ILE A 111 -8.98 6.04 0.80
N THR A 112 -9.78 5.03 1.13
CA THR A 112 -9.52 4.20 2.31
C THR A 112 -8.63 3.02 1.96
N ALA A 113 -7.69 2.68 2.84
CA ALA A 113 -6.85 1.50 2.70
C ALA A 113 -7.71 0.23 2.50
N GLY A 114 -7.47 -0.48 1.40
CA GLY A 114 -8.26 -1.65 1.00
C GLY A 114 -9.40 -1.37 0.01
N ALA A 115 -9.76 -0.10 -0.24
CA ALA A 115 -10.80 0.25 -1.20
C ALA A 115 -10.32 0.15 -2.65
N GLY A 116 -11.21 -0.28 -3.55
CA GLY A 116 -10.89 -0.37 -4.97
C GLY A 116 -9.74 -1.31 -5.29
N ALA A 117 -9.47 -2.31 -4.42
CA ALA A 117 -8.44 -3.31 -4.64
C ALA A 117 -8.64 -3.94 -6.02
N ILE A 118 -7.69 -3.71 -6.92
CA ILE A 118 -7.73 -4.30 -8.26
C ILE A 118 -7.48 -5.79 -8.07
N PRO A 119 -8.45 -6.68 -8.35
CA PRO A 119 -8.28 -8.10 -8.10
C PRO A 119 -7.09 -8.62 -8.90
N ALA A 120 -6.25 -9.45 -8.30
CA ALA A 120 -5.17 -10.13 -9.02
C ALA A 120 -5.74 -10.79 -10.29
N PRO A 121 -5.01 -10.79 -11.42
CA PRO A 121 -5.54 -11.28 -12.71
C PRO A 121 -6.23 -12.66 -12.63
N GLY A 122 -5.77 -13.55 -11.73
CA GLY A 122 -6.40 -14.85 -11.47
C GLY A 122 -7.79 -14.82 -10.83
N ALA A 123 -8.12 -13.79 -10.04
CA ALA A 123 -9.44 -13.63 -9.43
C ALA A 123 -10.51 -13.30 -10.49
N ILE A 124 -10.16 -12.51 -11.51
CA ILE A 124 -11.04 -12.26 -12.66
C ILE A 124 -11.22 -13.54 -13.49
N ALA A 125 -10.16 -14.33 -13.66
CA ALA A 125 -10.25 -15.62 -14.36
C ALA A 125 -11.21 -16.60 -13.64
N LEU A 126 -11.15 -16.67 -12.30
CA LEU A 126 -12.06 -17.50 -11.49
C LEU A 126 -13.52 -17.05 -11.58
N LEU A 127 -13.79 -15.74 -11.57
CA LEU A 127 -15.14 -15.20 -11.79
C LEU A 127 -15.67 -15.52 -13.20
N GLY A 128 -14.80 -15.40 -14.22
CA GLY A 128 -15.12 -15.79 -15.59
C GLY A 128 -15.44 -17.29 -15.74
N LEU A 129 -14.65 -18.15 -15.09
CA LEU A 129 -14.86 -19.60 -15.04
C LEU A 129 -16.14 -19.99 -14.29
N ALA A 130 -16.43 -19.35 -13.15
CA ALA A 130 -17.66 -19.60 -12.40
C ALA A 130 -18.91 -19.20 -13.22
N GLY A 131 -18.86 -18.05 -13.90
CA GLY A 131 -19.93 -17.62 -14.81
C GLY A 131 -20.15 -18.57 -15.98
N LEU A 132 -19.07 -19.08 -16.59
CA LEU A 132 -19.14 -20.03 -17.70
C LEU A 132 -19.64 -21.43 -17.24
N ALA A 133 -19.20 -21.89 -16.08
CA ALA A 133 -19.62 -23.17 -15.50
C ALA A 133 -21.11 -23.17 -15.10
N ALA A 134 -21.63 -22.03 -14.61
CA ALA A 134 -23.05 -21.86 -14.31
C ALA A 134 -23.90 -21.82 -15.59
N ARG A 135 -23.42 -21.18 -16.67
CA ARG A 135 -24.13 -21.13 -17.96
C ARG A 135 -24.29 -22.49 -18.63
N ARG A 136 -23.34 -23.42 -18.43
CA ARG A 136 -23.39 -24.77 -19.02
C ARG A 136 -24.38 -25.72 -18.32
N ARG A 137 -24.96 -25.32 -17.19
CA ARG A 137 -25.92 -26.15 -16.42
C ARG A 137 -27.39 -25.72 -16.58
N ARG A 138 -27.70 -24.83 -17.54
CA ARG A 138 -29.06 -24.59 -18.03
C ARG A 138 -29.20 -25.21 -19.41
#